data_AF-A0A850JK40-F1
#
_entry.id   AF-A0A850JK40-F1
#
_cell.length_a   1.000
_cell.length_b   1.000
_cell.length_c   1.000
_cell.angle_alpha   90.00
_cell.angle_beta   90.00
_cell.angle_gamma   90.00
#
_symmetry.space_group_name_H-M   'P 1'
#
loop_
_entity.id
_entity.type
_entity.pdbx_description
1 polymer ?
#
loop_
_entity_poly.entity_id
_entity_poly.type
_entity_poly.pdbx_seq_one_letter_code
_entity_poly.pdbx_strand_id
1 'polypeptide(L)' 'MADSARPLNRRTFLVTTGLAATAATALPGTARAAAPRSRALPGDPFTLGVASGDPDPDGFVLWTRLALPPR' A
#
# COMPACT_ATOMS: atom_id res chain seq x y z
N MET A 1 10.60 20.25 49.70
CA MET A 1 11.79 19.41 49.45
C MET A 1 11.61 18.84 48.04
N ALA A 2 12.30 19.42 47.06
CA ALA A 2 12.03 19.18 45.65
C ALA A 2 12.22 17.69 45.31
N ASP A 3 11.17 17.07 44.80
CA ASP A 3 11.22 15.69 44.33
C ASP A 3 12.16 15.67 43.12
N SER A 4 13.32 15.05 43.32
CA SER A 4 14.38 15.00 42.32
C SER A 4 13.94 13.98 41.29
N ALA A 5 13.20 14.41 40.28
CA ALA A 5 12.98 13.60 39.08
C ALA A 5 14.36 13.17 38.57
N ARG A 6 14.77 11.93 38.88
CA ARG A 6 16.08 11.41 38.47
C ARG A 6 16.19 11.63 36.97
N PRO A 7 17.17 12.41 36.48
CA PRO A 7 17.29 12.66 35.06
C PRO A 7 17.49 11.30 34.40
N LEU A 8 16.47 10.85 33.65
CA LEU A 8 16.54 9.61 32.91
C LEU A 8 17.76 9.71 31.98
N ASN A 9 18.75 8.84 32.21
CA ASN A 9 19.94 8.83 31.40
C ASN A 9 19.52 8.56 29.94
N ARG A 10 19.82 9.50 29.04
CA ARG A 10 19.51 9.40 27.60
C ARG A 10 19.95 8.05 27.02
N ARG A 11 21.08 7.52 27.48
CA ARG A 11 21.60 6.21 27.07
C ARG A 11 20.67 5.07 27.50
N THR A 12 20.20 5.09 28.74
CA THR A 12 19.25 4.09 29.24
C THR A 12 17.93 4.18 28.49
N PHE A 13 17.43 5.39 28.26
CA PHE A 13 16.20 5.62 27.49
C PHE A 13 16.32 5.09 26.05
N LEU A 14 17.42 5.39 25.34
CA LEU A 14 17.65 4.91 23.98
C LEU A 14 17.80 3.38 23.90
N VAL A 15 18.46 2.77 24.89
CA VAL A 15 18.59 1.30 24.95
C VAL A 15 17.25 0.64 25.21
N THR A 16 16.45 1.15 26.15
CA THR A 16 15.14 0.55 26.47
C THR A 16 14.11 0.75 25.37
N THR A 17 14.03 1.94 24.77
CA THR A 17 13.14 2.18 23.62
C THR A 17 13.59 1.43 22.36
N GLY A 18 14.89 1.34 22.10
CA GLY A 18 15.44 0.55 20.99
C GLY A 18 15.10 -0.95 21.10
N LEU A 19 15.24 -1.53 22.31
CA LEU A 19 14.87 -2.93 22.56
C LEU A 19 13.36 -3.19 22.46
N ALA A 20 12.52 -2.22 22.85
CA ALA A 20 11.06 -2.36 22.69
C ALA A 20 10.64 -2.29 21.21
N ALA A 21 11.31 -1.47 20.40
CA ALA A 21 11.01 -1.34 18.96
C ALA A 21 11.36 -2.61 18.16
N THR A 22 12.41 -3.35 18.55
CA THR A 22 12.76 -4.63 17.89
C THR A 22 11.77 -5.75 18.24
N ALA A 23 11.18 -5.74 19.44
CA ALA A 23 10.13 -6.69 19.80
C ALA A 23 8.83 -6.48 19.00
N ALA A 24 8.50 -5.23 18.65
CA ALA A 24 7.29 -4.90 17.88
C ALA A 24 7.40 -5.27 16.38
N THR A 25 8.62 -5.31 15.83
CA THR A 25 8.88 -5.68 14.43
C THR A 25 9.11 -7.17 14.21
N ALA A 26 9.38 -7.93 15.29
CA ALA A 26 9.51 -9.39 15.26
C ALA A 26 8.16 -10.13 15.26
N LEU A 27 7.04 -9.41 15.40
CA LEU A 27 5.74 -9.97 15.04
C LEU A 27 5.78 -10.19 13.53
N PRO A 28 5.65 -11.42 13.01
CA PRO A 28 5.37 -11.63 11.61
C PRO A 28 4.06 -10.90 11.31
N GLY A 29 4.20 -9.66 10.84
CA GLY A 29 3.11 -8.84 10.39
C GLY A 29 2.38 -9.69 9.38
N THR A 30 1.13 -9.99 9.67
CA THR A 30 0.23 -10.60 8.71
C THR A 30 0.02 -9.59 7.60
N ALA A 31 1.00 -9.50 6.70
CA ALA A 31 0.85 -8.87 5.41
C ALA A 31 -0.19 -9.73 4.69
N ARG A 32 -1.46 -9.43 4.97
CA ARG A 32 -2.58 -9.85 4.16
C ARG A 32 -2.38 -9.10 2.86
N ALA A 33 -1.65 -9.71 1.93
CA ALA A 33 -1.90 -9.47 0.52
C ALA A 33 -3.42 -9.61 0.38
N ALA A 34 -4.10 -8.51 0.06
CA ALA A 34 -5.50 -8.59 -0.27
C ALA A 34 -5.56 -9.60 -1.42
N ALA A 35 -6.14 -10.78 -1.14
CA ALA A 35 -6.38 -11.76 -2.19
C ALA A 35 -7.02 -10.98 -3.34
N PRO A 36 -6.55 -11.15 -4.59
CA PRO A 36 -7.10 -10.42 -5.71
C PRO A 36 -8.60 -10.69 -5.65
N ARG A 37 -9.36 -9.66 -5.26
CA ARG A 37 -10.81 -9.73 -5.29
C ARG A 37 -11.10 -9.71 -6.78
N SER A 38 -11.17 -10.89 -7.38
CA SER A 38 -11.83 -11.11 -8.65
C SER A 38 -13.30 -10.80 -8.40
N ARG A 39 -13.61 -9.52 -8.22
CA ARG A 39 -14.97 -9.06 -8.27
C ARG A 39 -15.39 -9.35 -9.69
N ALA A 40 -16.18 -10.40 -9.87
CA ALA A 40 -16.72 -10.72 -11.17
C ALA A 40 -17.36 -9.43 -11.70
N LEU A 41 -16.81 -8.91 -12.80
CA LEU A 41 -17.46 -7.81 -13.49
C LEU A 41 -18.79 -8.36 -14.02
N PRO A 42 -19.88 -7.58 -13.92
CA PRO A 42 -21.21 -8.04 -14.33
C PRO A 42 -21.34 -8.37 -15.83
N GLY A 43 -20.28 -8.17 -16.62
CA GLY A 43 -20.17 -8.51 -18.02
C GLY A 43 -18.80 -8.12 -18.58
N ASP A 44 -18.64 -8.22 -19.89
CA ASP A 44 -17.47 -7.69 -20.59
C ASP A 44 -17.39 -6.15 -20.41
N PRO A 45 -16.31 -5.59 -19.83
CA PRO A 45 -16.18 -4.14 -19.69
C PRO A 45 -15.74 -3.44 -20.98
N PHE A 46 -15.27 -4.17 -21.99
CA PHE A 46 -14.70 -3.62 -23.23
C PHE A 46 -15.71 -3.56 -24.37
N THR A 47 -16.98 -3.32 -24.04
CA THR A 47 -18.07 -3.24 -25.04
C THR A 47 -17.90 -2.10 -26.04
N LEU A 48 -17.09 -1.09 -25.71
CA LEU A 48 -16.73 0.02 -26.61
C LEU A 48 -15.47 -0.27 -27.44
N GLY A 49 -14.89 -1.46 -27.31
CA GLY A 49 -13.70 -1.89 -28.02
C GLY A 49 -12.40 -1.33 -27.46
N VAL A 50 -11.35 -1.51 -28.25
CA VAL A 50 -9.98 -1.07 -27.98
C VAL A 50 -9.50 -0.34 -29.23
N ALA A 51 -8.74 0.73 -29.04
CA ALA A 51 -8.19 1.53 -30.12
C ALA A 51 -6.74 1.94 -29.81
N SER A 52 -6.05 2.38 -30.86
CA SER A 52 -4.68 2.88 -30.81
C SER A 52 -4.59 4.28 -31.43
N GLY A 53 -3.61 5.09 -31.03
CA GLY A 53 -3.38 6.44 -31.56
C GLY A 53 -2.00 6.98 -31.20
N ASP A 54 -1.72 8.22 -31.62
CA ASP A 54 -0.48 8.96 -31.35
C ASP A 54 0.82 8.14 -31.56
N PRO A 55 1.11 7.73 -32.80
CA PRO A 55 2.31 6.95 -33.10
C PRO A 55 3.59 7.81 -33.06
N ASP A 56 4.66 7.19 -32.57
CA ASP A 56 6.05 7.64 -32.52
C ASP A 56 6.94 6.50 -33.07
N PRO A 57 8.15 6.76 -33.59
CA PRO A 57 9.09 5.71 -33.98
C PRO A 57 9.23 4.52 -33.01
N ASP A 58 9.14 4.77 -31.70
CA ASP A 58 9.33 3.74 -30.68
C ASP A 58 8.02 3.20 -30.06
N GLY A 59 6.84 3.70 -30.48
CA GLY A 59 5.59 3.23 -29.91
C GLY A 59 4.33 3.96 -30.32
N PHE A 60 3.23 3.65 -29.65
CA PHE A 60 1.93 4.29 -29.85
C PHE A 60 1.08 4.11 -28.59
N VAL A 61 0.04 4.92 -28.46
CA VAL A 61 -0.89 4.86 -27.34
C VAL A 61 -1.95 3.80 -27.61
N LEU A 62 -2.24 2.97 -26.60
CA LEU A 62 -3.41 2.11 -26.55
C LEU A 62 -4.45 2.71 -25.58
N TRP A 63 -5.71 2.74 -25.99
CA TRP A 63 -6.79 3.19 -25.13
C TRP A 63 -8.04 2.33 -25.27
N THR A 64 -8.80 2.27 -24.18
CA THR A 64 -10.14 1.68 -24.11
C THR A 64 -10.97 2.44 -23.09
N ARG A 65 -12.29 2.37 -23.21
CA ARG A 65 -13.22 2.91 -22.23
C ARG A 65 -14.04 1.79 -21.63
N LEU A 66 -13.99 1.67 -20.30
CA LEU A 66 -14.80 0.69 -19.56
C LEU A 66 -16.25 1.16 -19.52
N ALA A 67 -17.16 0.33 -20.00
CA ALA A 67 -18.60 0.56 -19.94
C ALA A 67 -19.25 -0.56 -19.14
N LEU A 68 -19.44 -0.32 -17.84
CA LEU A 68 -20.12 -1.23 -16.92
C LEU A 68 -21.60 -0.88 -16.86
N PRO A 69 -22.51 -1.88 -16.79
CA PRO A 69 -23.92 -1.61 -16.60
C PRO A 69 -24.18 -0.85 -15.28
N PRO A 70 -25.18 0.03 -15.25
CA PRO A 70 -25.59 0.69 -14.01
C PRO A 70 -26.01 -0.36 -12.96
N ARG A 71 -25.81 -0.02 -11.69
CA ARG A 71 -26.19 -0.87 -10.56
C ARG A 71 -27.64 -0.66 -10.15
#